data_AF-A0A060ZWF0-F1
#
_entry.id   AF-A0A060ZWF0-F1
#
_cell.length_a   1.000
_cell.length_b   1.000
_cell.length_c   1.000
_cell.angle_alpha   90.00
_cell.angle_beta   90.00
_cell.angle_gamma   90.00
#
_symmetry.space_group_name_H-M   'P 1'
#
loop_
_entity.id
_entity.type
_entity.pdbx_description
1 polymer ?
#
loop_
_entity_poly.entity_id
_entity_poly.type
_entity_poly.pdbx_seq_one_letter_code
_entity_poly.pdbx_strand_id
1 'polypeptide(L)'
;MTSHTRSDRIPAAPSTTAGNPRNSTGTRRRRLSALAVALGVSATMVMGCGTGSAQTPPKPPTSTRDAQPTGTPYDRLPKVPSFRLTSTDVRDGERLPQAQYSGILKAGGNDTSPQLSWSRFPKDTKSFAVTVYDADAATGSGFWHWAVADLPASTTSVPTGAGAEKSTRLPQGAYQLPNDARMTRYLGAAPPAGSGRHHYYIVVYALDVKSVKPLGVDNDATPALLGANLSSHTLARAVIVPWAKARTDSE
;
A
#
# COMPACT_ATOMS: atom_id res chain seq x y z
N MET A 1 54.18 -49.54 -39.60
CA MET A 1 52.75 -49.92 -39.70
C MET A 1 51.96 -48.61 -39.71
N THR A 2 51.71 -48.07 -40.92
CA THR A 2 50.38 -47.96 -41.58
C THR A 2 49.39 -47.12 -40.75
N SER A 3 48.76 -46.03 -41.22
CA SER A 3 48.48 -45.50 -42.57
C SER A 3 47.65 -44.20 -42.38
N HIS A 4 47.98 -43.07 -43.04
CA HIS A 4 47.21 -42.37 -44.09
C HIS A 4 45.80 -41.84 -43.70
N THR A 5 45.61 -40.53 -43.48
CA THR A 5 45.31 -39.38 -44.41
C THR A 5 43.86 -39.23 -44.90
N ARG A 6 43.25 -38.06 -44.61
CA ARG A 6 42.39 -37.16 -45.46
C ARG A 6 41.60 -36.22 -44.55
N SER A 7 41.67 -34.89 -44.59
CA SER A 7 41.53 -33.88 -45.66
C SER A 7 40.17 -33.84 -46.37
N ASP A 8 39.45 -32.76 -46.03
CA ASP A 8 38.72 -31.84 -46.90
C ASP A 8 37.17 -31.80 -46.95
N ARG A 9 36.72 -30.54 -46.82
CA ARG A 9 35.57 -29.84 -47.43
C ARG A 9 34.18 -29.87 -46.77
N ILE A 10 33.77 -28.65 -46.41
CA ILE A 10 32.40 -28.12 -46.28
C ILE A 10 31.74 -28.05 -47.67
N PRO A 11 30.40 -28.21 -47.75
CA PRO A 11 29.58 -27.18 -48.39
C PRO A 11 28.29 -26.82 -47.61
N ALA A 12 27.75 -25.67 -48.00
CA ALA A 12 26.63 -24.93 -47.44
C ALA A 12 25.23 -25.53 -47.71
N ALA A 13 24.25 -24.92 -47.03
CA ALA A 13 22.81 -25.21 -47.03
C ALA A 13 22.11 -25.07 -48.40
N PRO A 14 20.86 -25.58 -48.49
CA PRO A 14 19.84 -24.99 -49.33
C PRO A 14 18.67 -24.39 -48.52
N SER A 15 18.24 -23.21 -48.95
CA SER A 15 16.96 -22.57 -48.66
C SER A 15 15.88 -23.07 -49.64
N THR A 16 14.67 -23.37 -49.16
CA THR A 16 13.46 -23.40 -49.99
C THR A 16 12.22 -22.92 -49.24
N THR A 17 11.33 -22.38 -50.05
CA THR A 17 10.31 -21.37 -49.80
C THR A 17 8.90 -21.98 -49.71
N ALA A 18 7.97 -21.19 -49.16
CA ALA A 18 6.56 -21.07 -49.53
C ALA A 18 5.51 -22.02 -48.87
N GLY A 19 4.45 -21.39 -48.35
CA GLY A 19 3.14 -22.04 -48.17
C GLY A 19 2.34 -21.57 -46.95
N ASN A 20 1.76 -20.37 -47.00
CA ASN A 20 0.69 -19.94 -46.09
C ASN A 20 -0.66 -20.48 -46.60
N PRO A 21 -1.55 -20.98 -45.72
CA PRO A 21 -2.94 -20.58 -45.84
C PRO A 21 -3.51 -20.03 -44.53
N ARG A 22 -4.05 -18.82 -44.70
CA ARG A 22 -5.06 -18.10 -43.92
C ARG A 22 -5.97 -19.03 -43.11
N ASN A 23 -6.09 -18.77 -41.81
CA ASN A 23 -7.33 -19.02 -41.07
C ASN A 23 -7.85 -17.70 -40.51
N SER A 24 -8.77 -17.10 -41.26
CA SER A 24 -9.61 -16.00 -40.81
C SER A 24 -10.89 -16.58 -40.22
N THR A 25 -11.08 -16.48 -38.91
CA THR A 25 -12.38 -16.67 -38.27
C THR A 25 -12.59 -15.63 -37.17
N GLY A 26 -13.12 -14.47 -37.60
CA GLY A 26 -14.26 -13.82 -36.97
C GLY A 26 -14.11 -13.30 -35.53
N THR A 27 -13.43 -12.17 -35.34
CA THR A 27 -13.69 -11.30 -34.20
C THR A 27 -15.07 -10.63 -34.38
N ARG A 28 -16.16 -11.24 -33.88
CA ARG A 28 -17.46 -10.56 -33.79
C ARG A 28 -17.35 -9.42 -32.78
N ARG A 29 -17.17 -8.19 -33.27
CA ARG A 29 -17.40 -6.97 -32.51
C ARG A 29 -18.89 -6.88 -32.16
N ARG A 30 -19.25 -7.20 -30.92
CA ARG A 30 -20.58 -6.89 -30.40
C ARG A 30 -20.68 -5.38 -30.26
N ARG A 31 -21.51 -4.74 -31.09
CA ARG A 31 -21.96 -3.35 -30.90
C ARG A 31 -22.84 -3.32 -29.66
N LEU A 32 -22.41 -2.62 -28.62
CA LEU A 32 -23.26 -2.25 -27.50
C LEU A 32 -24.16 -1.10 -27.96
N SER A 33 -25.42 -1.41 -28.26
CA SER A 33 -26.46 -0.40 -28.45
C SER A 33 -26.85 0.14 -27.07
N ALA A 34 -26.59 1.42 -26.83
CA ALA A 34 -27.10 2.13 -25.67
C ALA A 34 -28.62 2.29 -25.81
N LEU A 35 -29.38 1.64 -24.91
CA LEU A 35 -30.82 1.85 -24.77
C LEU A 35 -31.02 2.83 -23.61
N ALA A 36 -31.28 4.09 -23.94
CA ALA A 36 -31.68 5.10 -22.96
C ALA A 36 -33.13 4.84 -22.53
N VAL A 37 -33.33 4.44 -21.27
CA VAL A 37 -34.66 4.38 -20.66
C VAL A 37 -34.89 5.70 -19.93
N ALA A 38 -35.60 6.61 -20.58
CA ALA A 38 -36.12 7.82 -19.95
C ALA A 38 -37.39 7.45 -19.16
N LEU A 39 -37.26 7.32 -17.85
CA LEU A 39 -38.40 7.28 -16.93
C LEU A 39 -38.77 8.72 -16.57
N GLY A 40 -39.80 9.24 -17.23
CA GLY A 40 -40.48 10.47 -16.84
C GLY A 40 -41.34 10.20 -15.60
N VAL A 41 -40.98 10.82 -14.48
CA VAL A 41 -41.85 10.91 -13.30
C VAL A 41 -42.42 12.33 -13.28
N SER A 42 -43.68 12.46 -13.71
CA SER A 42 -44.47 13.66 -13.48
C SER A 42 -44.85 13.71 -12.00
N ALA A 43 -44.29 14.66 -11.25
CA ALA A 43 -44.74 14.99 -9.90
C ALA A 43 -45.70 16.18 -9.96
N THR A 44 -46.98 15.90 -9.73
CA THR A 44 -48.03 16.91 -9.57
C THR A 44 -47.80 17.64 -8.24
N MET A 45 -47.49 18.93 -8.30
CA MET A 45 -47.24 19.78 -7.14
C MET A 45 -48.59 20.23 -6.55
N VAL A 46 -48.94 19.74 -5.35
CA VAL A 46 -50.07 20.25 -4.56
C VAL A 46 -49.56 21.45 -3.75
N MET A 47 -50.07 22.64 -4.06
CA MET A 47 -49.80 23.87 -3.32
C MET A 47 -50.66 23.89 -2.05
N GLY A 48 -50.06 23.55 -0.91
CA GLY A 48 -50.63 23.78 0.42
C GLY A 48 -50.11 25.09 1.00
N CYS A 49 -50.99 26.09 1.12
CA CYS A 49 -50.72 27.29 1.91
C CYS A 49 -50.70 26.94 3.40
N GLY A 50 -49.53 27.01 4.04
CA GLY A 50 -49.36 26.88 5.48
C GLY A 50 -48.38 27.93 5.99
N THR A 51 -48.88 28.91 6.73
CA THR A 51 -48.11 29.93 7.43
C THR A 51 -47.29 29.29 8.56
N GLY A 52 -45.96 29.26 8.41
CA GLY A 52 -45.05 28.75 9.45
C GLY A 52 -43.83 29.66 9.57
N SER A 53 -43.68 30.29 10.73
CA SER A 53 -42.53 31.12 11.10
C SER A 53 -41.21 30.35 10.95
N ALA A 54 -40.26 30.91 10.21
CA ALA A 54 -38.93 30.33 10.01
C ALA A 54 -38.13 30.31 11.32
N GLN A 55 -38.06 29.15 11.96
CA GLN A 55 -37.04 28.85 12.97
C GLN A 55 -35.74 28.48 12.27
N THR A 56 -34.67 29.19 12.59
CA THR A 56 -33.32 28.88 12.11
C THR A 56 -32.93 27.47 12.56
N PRO A 57 -32.40 26.60 11.68
CA PRO A 57 -32.01 25.26 12.07
C PRO A 57 -30.92 25.31 13.16
N PRO A 58 -30.95 24.42 14.16
CA PRO A 58 -29.95 24.39 15.20
C PRO A 58 -28.57 24.10 14.60
N LYS A 59 -27.57 24.87 15.05
CA LYS A 59 -26.16 24.69 14.68
C LYS A 59 -25.73 23.24 14.99
N PRO A 60 -25.04 22.55 14.06
CA PRO A 60 -24.54 21.20 14.32
C PRO A 60 -23.62 21.22 15.55
N PRO A 61 -23.64 20.16 16.38
CA PRO A 61 -22.82 20.11 17.58
C PRO A 61 -21.35 20.24 17.19
N THR A 62 -20.64 21.12 17.91
CA THR A 62 -19.19 21.26 17.83
C THR A 62 -18.57 19.89 18.07
N SER A 63 -18.04 19.29 17.00
CA SER A 63 -17.32 18.02 17.05
C SER A 63 -16.15 18.17 18.02
N THR A 64 -16.23 17.52 19.18
CA THR A 64 -15.09 17.19 20.04
C THR A 64 -14.21 16.20 19.27
N ARG A 65 -13.43 16.72 18.31
CA ARG A 65 -12.68 15.94 17.30
C ARG A 65 -11.27 15.54 17.77
N ASP A 66 -10.99 15.69 19.06
CA ASP A 66 -9.70 15.38 19.68
C ASP A 66 -9.70 14.06 20.49
N ALA A 67 -10.81 13.34 20.54
CA ALA A 67 -10.83 12.01 21.16
C ALA A 67 -10.20 11.00 20.19
N GLN A 68 -9.09 10.37 20.61
CA GLN A 68 -8.57 9.18 19.93
C GLN A 68 -9.70 8.14 19.79
N PRO A 69 -9.82 7.45 18.65
CA PRO A 69 -10.66 6.25 18.56
C PRO A 69 -10.29 5.32 19.72
N THR A 70 -11.29 4.86 20.48
CA THR A 70 -11.06 3.89 21.56
C THR A 70 -10.75 2.53 20.93
N GLY A 71 -9.49 2.34 20.53
CA GLY A 71 -8.97 1.09 19.97
C GLY A 71 -8.00 1.30 18.81
N THR A 72 -7.13 0.32 18.59
CA THR A 72 -6.20 0.28 17.46
C THR A 72 -6.72 -0.66 16.36
N PRO A 73 -6.32 -0.48 15.09
CA PRO A 73 -6.61 -1.44 14.01
C PRO A 73 -6.15 -2.87 14.33
N TYR A 74 -5.21 -3.00 15.27
CA TYR A 74 -4.59 -4.26 15.66
C TYR A 74 -5.31 -4.98 16.80
N ASP A 75 -6.35 -4.37 17.39
CA ASP A 75 -7.03 -4.94 18.55
C ASP A 75 -7.75 -6.25 18.23
N ARG A 76 -8.23 -6.37 16.99
CA ARG A 76 -8.94 -7.56 16.46
C ARG A 76 -8.02 -8.63 15.89
N LEU A 77 -6.71 -8.38 15.81
CA LEU A 77 -5.74 -9.38 15.37
C LEU A 77 -5.30 -10.29 16.54
N PRO A 78 -4.74 -11.48 16.24
CA PRO A 78 -4.11 -12.32 17.26
C PRO A 78 -3.13 -11.52 18.11
N LYS A 79 -3.21 -11.72 19.43
CA LYS A 79 -2.31 -11.09 20.39
C LYS A 79 -0.96 -11.78 20.30
N VAL A 80 0.07 -10.98 20.07
CA VAL A 80 1.46 -11.41 19.93
C VAL A 80 2.34 -10.51 20.80
N PRO A 81 3.50 -11.00 21.29
CA PRO A 81 4.47 -10.16 21.98
C PRO A 81 4.90 -8.94 21.16
N SER A 82 5.34 -7.89 21.86
CA SER A 82 6.01 -6.75 21.24
C SER A 82 7.53 -6.90 21.23
N PHE A 83 8.20 -6.17 20.35
CA PHE A 83 9.65 -5.97 20.38
C PHE A 83 9.99 -4.49 20.17
N ARG A 84 11.27 -4.12 20.27
CA ARG A 84 11.67 -2.70 20.20
C ARG A 84 11.72 -2.24 18.75
N LEU A 85 11.03 -1.15 18.46
CA LEU A 85 11.11 -0.38 17.21
C LEU A 85 11.45 1.07 17.53
N THR A 86 12.37 1.66 16.78
CA THR A 86 12.78 3.06 16.88
C THR A 86 13.04 3.64 15.50
N SER A 87 13.02 4.96 15.42
CA SER A 87 13.40 5.71 14.23
C SER A 87 14.23 6.93 14.62
N THR A 88 15.16 7.33 13.77
CA THR A 88 15.85 8.62 13.86
C THR A 88 15.02 9.77 13.29
N ASP A 89 13.98 9.45 12.51
CA ASP A 89 13.20 10.43 11.75
C ASP A 89 11.84 10.68 12.42
N VAL A 90 11.18 9.64 12.93
CA VAL A 90 9.83 9.72 13.51
C VAL A 90 9.80 9.19 14.94
N ARG A 91 8.80 9.61 15.72
CA ARG A 91 8.62 9.18 17.11
C ARG A 91 7.17 8.85 17.39
N ASP A 92 6.97 7.91 18.31
CA ASP A 92 5.65 7.49 18.74
C ASP A 92 4.89 8.66 19.38
N GLY A 93 3.63 8.87 18.99
CA GLY A 93 2.79 9.97 19.48
C GLY A 93 3.18 11.38 19.03
N GLU A 94 4.28 11.53 18.27
CA GLU A 94 4.74 12.83 17.78
C GLU A 94 4.27 13.13 16.35
N ARG A 95 4.36 14.40 15.94
CA ARG A 95 4.03 14.81 14.59
C ARG A 95 5.06 14.24 13.60
N LEU A 96 4.61 13.75 12.45
CA LEU A 96 5.49 13.42 11.33
C LEU A 96 6.30 14.65 10.89
N PRO A 97 7.62 14.52 10.69
CA PRO A 97 8.41 15.57 10.05
C PRO A 97 8.00 15.79 8.60
N GLN A 98 8.35 16.95 8.06
CA GLN A 98 8.05 17.35 6.68
C GLN A 98 8.47 16.31 5.62
N ALA A 99 9.61 15.65 5.80
CA ALA A 99 10.10 14.67 4.83
C ALA A 99 9.13 13.49 4.62
N GLN A 100 8.36 13.13 5.65
CA GLN A 100 7.35 12.06 5.63
C GLN A 100 5.96 12.53 5.15
N TYR A 101 5.77 13.82 4.87
CA TYR A 101 4.60 14.29 4.14
C TYR A 101 4.72 13.96 2.65
N SER A 102 3.58 13.95 1.94
CA SER A 102 3.58 13.66 0.51
C SER A 102 3.90 14.90 -0.33
N GLY A 103 4.87 14.77 -1.24
CA GLY A 103 5.06 15.70 -2.35
C GLY A 103 4.15 15.34 -3.53
N ILE A 104 3.95 14.04 -3.78
CA ILE A 104 3.10 13.50 -4.85
C ILE A 104 1.65 14.00 -4.72
N LEU A 105 1.10 13.99 -3.50
CA LEU A 105 -0.25 14.48 -3.21
C LEU A 105 -0.28 15.98 -2.84
N LYS A 106 0.80 16.72 -3.11
CA LYS A 106 0.92 18.17 -2.87
C LYS A 106 0.67 18.58 -1.41
N ALA A 107 1.12 17.77 -0.46
CA ALA A 107 1.02 18.03 0.98
C ALA A 107 2.31 18.65 1.58
N GLY A 108 3.20 19.19 0.73
CA GLY A 108 4.39 19.94 1.15
C GLY A 108 5.56 19.09 1.66
N GLY A 109 5.59 17.79 1.36
CA GLY A 109 6.68 16.90 1.74
C GLY A 109 7.40 16.27 0.54
N ASN A 110 8.10 15.16 0.80
CA ASN A 110 9.05 14.54 -0.13
C ASN A 110 8.80 13.06 -0.37
N ASP A 111 7.76 12.47 0.25
CA ASP A 111 7.50 11.02 0.20
C ASP A 111 8.73 10.20 0.62
N THR A 112 9.46 10.69 1.63
CA THR A 112 10.65 10.01 2.15
C THR A 112 10.23 9.07 3.27
N SER A 113 10.35 7.75 3.04
CA SER A 113 10.07 6.77 4.10
C SER A 113 10.98 7.00 5.31
N PRO A 114 10.48 6.85 6.55
CA PRO A 114 11.31 7.04 7.73
C PRO A 114 12.39 5.95 7.84
N GLN A 115 13.52 6.28 8.44
CA GLN A 115 14.45 5.30 8.99
C GLN A 115 13.71 4.44 10.02
N LEU A 116 13.98 3.15 10.05
CA LEU A 116 13.45 2.27 11.10
C LEU A 116 14.57 1.34 11.56
N SER A 117 14.65 1.08 12.86
CA SER A 117 15.53 0.08 13.46
C SER A 117 14.81 -0.68 14.55
N TRP A 118 15.00 -1.99 14.57
CA TRP A 118 14.35 -2.88 15.52
C TRP A 118 15.30 -3.89 16.14
N SER A 119 14.94 -4.33 17.35
CA SER A 119 15.73 -5.28 18.14
C SER A 119 14.83 -6.02 19.13
N ARG A 120 15.38 -7.05 19.80
CA ARG A 120 14.66 -7.87 20.81
C ARG A 120 13.45 -8.61 20.22
N PHE A 121 13.47 -8.92 18.93
CA PHE A 121 12.48 -9.78 18.28
C PHE A 121 12.74 -11.27 18.62
N PRO A 122 11.73 -12.15 18.48
CA PRO A 122 11.88 -13.57 18.77
C PRO A 122 13.02 -14.23 17.97
N LYS A 123 13.76 -15.14 18.60
CA LYS A 123 14.89 -15.86 17.96
C LYS A 123 14.46 -16.70 16.75
N ASP A 124 13.21 -17.15 16.72
CA ASP A 124 12.67 -18.01 15.66
C ASP A 124 12.18 -17.22 14.44
N THR A 125 12.42 -15.90 14.42
CA THR A 125 12.10 -15.02 13.29
C THR A 125 12.89 -15.41 12.05
N LYS A 126 12.17 -15.61 10.93
CA LYS A 126 12.73 -16.00 9.64
C LYS A 126 12.69 -14.88 8.60
N SER A 127 11.76 -13.93 8.74
CA SER A 127 11.70 -12.71 7.94
C SER A 127 10.97 -11.60 8.69
N PHE A 128 11.01 -10.39 8.15
CA PHE A 128 10.20 -9.27 8.59
C PHE A 128 9.31 -8.72 7.46
N ALA A 129 8.21 -8.11 7.87
CA ALA A 129 7.43 -7.21 7.02
C ALA A 129 7.34 -5.83 7.67
N VAL A 130 7.25 -4.78 6.86
CA VAL A 130 7.05 -3.39 7.30
C VAL A 130 5.79 -2.85 6.66
N THR A 131 4.91 -2.21 7.42
CA THR A 131 3.76 -1.49 6.86
C THR A 131 3.62 -0.10 7.45
N VAL A 132 2.97 0.79 6.68
CA VAL A 132 2.50 2.09 7.15
C VAL A 132 1.04 2.22 6.77
N TYR A 133 0.19 2.44 7.76
CA TYR A 133 -1.27 2.47 7.61
C TYR A 133 -1.88 3.68 8.32
N ASP A 134 -2.70 4.43 7.61
CA ASP A 134 -3.52 5.50 8.16
C ASP A 134 -4.92 4.95 8.46
N ALA A 135 -5.23 4.79 9.76
CA ALA A 135 -6.52 4.27 10.19
C ALA A 135 -7.64 5.32 10.16
N ASP A 136 -7.28 6.60 10.12
CA ASP A 136 -8.21 7.73 10.19
C ASP A 136 -8.68 8.19 8.79
N ALA A 137 -8.06 7.67 7.73
CA ALA A 137 -8.50 7.90 6.37
C ALA A 137 -9.95 7.43 6.15
N ALA A 138 -10.82 8.36 5.74
CA ALA A 138 -12.26 8.16 5.59
C ALA A 138 -12.63 7.38 4.30
N THR A 139 -12.13 6.15 4.17
CA THR A 139 -12.34 5.26 3.02
C THR A 139 -13.20 4.04 3.36
N GLY A 140 -13.52 3.82 4.63
CA GLY A 140 -14.11 2.58 5.16
C GLY A 140 -13.09 1.48 5.44
N SER A 141 -11.84 1.63 4.98
CA SER A 141 -10.75 0.65 5.16
C SER A 141 -9.43 1.28 5.60
N GLY A 142 -9.40 2.56 5.94
CA GLY A 142 -8.16 3.34 6.12
C GLY A 142 -7.37 3.47 4.80
N PHE A 143 -6.07 3.73 4.90
CA PHE A 143 -5.21 3.89 3.74
C PHE A 143 -3.81 3.30 3.97
N TRP A 144 -3.40 2.36 3.14
CA TRP A 144 -2.04 1.82 3.14
C TRP A 144 -1.10 2.76 2.40
N HIS A 145 -0.10 3.25 3.12
CA HIS A 145 0.93 4.16 2.63
C HIS A 145 2.20 3.45 2.16
N TRP A 146 2.50 2.30 2.78
CA TRP A 146 3.68 1.50 2.46
C TRP A 146 3.51 0.06 2.94
N ALA A 147 4.02 -0.89 2.17
CA ALA A 147 4.10 -2.29 2.55
C ALA A 147 5.35 -2.91 1.92
N VAL A 148 6.18 -3.54 2.76
CA VAL A 148 7.39 -4.27 2.40
C VAL A 148 7.28 -5.67 2.98
N ALA A 149 7.59 -6.67 2.16
CA ALA A 149 7.61 -8.07 2.57
C ALA A 149 9.00 -8.69 2.34
N ASP A 150 9.20 -9.85 2.95
CA ASP A 150 10.38 -10.70 2.77
C ASP A 150 11.73 -10.02 3.09
N LEU A 151 11.74 -9.12 4.08
CA LEU A 151 13.01 -8.64 4.65
C LEU A 151 13.68 -9.82 5.37
N PRO A 152 14.93 -10.20 5.03
CA PRO A 152 15.60 -11.31 5.69
C PRO A 152 15.73 -11.10 7.20
N ALA A 153 15.74 -12.18 7.99
CA ALA A 153 15.89 -12.11 9.46
C ALA A 153 17.16 -11.39 9.96
N SER A 154 18.19 -11.28 9.12
CA SER A 154 19.39 -10.48 9.41
C SER A 154 19.17 -8.97 9.31
N THR A 155 18.04 -8.53 8.74
CA THR A 155 17.69 -7.11 8.60
C THR A 155 17.15 -6.60 9.92
N THR A 156 17.86 -5.66 10.53
CA THR A 156 17.48 -5.03 11.81
C THR A 156 17.25 -3.52 11.67
N SER A 157 17.35 -3.01 10.44
CA SER A 157 17.03 -1.63 10.11
C SER A 157 16.79 -1.43 8.63
N VAL A 158 16.02 -0.40 8.28
CA VAL A 158 15.98 0.19 6.94
C VAL A 158 16.32 1.68 7.03
N PRO A 159 17.14 2.23 6.11
CA PRO A 159 17.54 3.64 6.17
C PRO A 159 16.41 4.58 5.73
N THR A 160 16.53 5.86 6.08
CA THR A 160 15.69 6.93 5.52
C THR A 160 15.63 6.83 3.99
N GLY A 161 14.42 6.93 3.44
CA GLY A 161 14.16 6.84 2.00
C GLY A 161 14.29 5.44 1.40
N ALA A 162 14.41 4.37 2.20
CA ALA A 162 14.42 3.00 1.67
C ALA A 162 13.15 2.60 0.91
N GLY A 163 12.02 3.28 1.15
CA GLY A 163 10.76 3.09 0.45
C GLY A 163 10.63 3.86 -0.87
N ALA A 164 11.72 4.40 -1.43
CA ALA A 164 11.66 5.03 -2.75
C ALA A 164 11.22 4.02 -3.83
N GLU A 165 10.67 4.54 -4.93
CA GLU A 165 10.37 3.72 -6.11
C GLU A 165 11.67 3.11 -6.65
N LYS A 166 11.64 1.81 -6.97
CA LYS A 166 12.83 1.05 -7.43
C LYS A 166 14.03 1.16 -6.47
N SER A 167 13.77 1.32 -5.18
CA SER A 167 14.81 1.43 -4.15
C SER A 167 15.80 0.29 -4.20
N THR A 168 17.08 0.63 -4.26
CA THR A 168 18.21 -0.29 -4.09
C THR A 168 18.68 -0.39 -2.63
N ARG A 169 17.97 0.28 -1.71
CA ARG A 169 18.32 0.34 -0.27
C ARG A 169 17.62 -0.74 0.55
N LEU A 170 16.66 -1.45 -0.02
CA LEU A 170 16.10 -2.65 0.60
C LEU A 170 17.04 -3.84 0.34
N PRO A 171 17.20 -4.76 1.31
CA PRO A 171 18.05 -5.93 1.15
C PRO A 171 17.50 -6.86 0.06
N GLN A 172 18.39 -7.65 -0.54
CA GLN A 172 18.02 -8.64 -1.55
C GLN A 172 16.94 -9.61 -1.02
N GLY A 173 15.93 -9.87 -1.85
CA GLY A 173 14.79 -10.73 -1.53
C GLY A 173 13.56 -9.95 -1.02
N ALA A 174 13.78 -8.79 -0.39
CA ALA A 174 12.68 -7.92 0.01
C ALA A 174 12.04 -7.24 -1.20
N TYR A 175 10.74 -6.98 -1.12
CA TYR A 175 10.00 -6.27 -2.16
C TYR A 175 8.90 -5.41 -1.55
N GLN A 176 8.53 -4.38 -2.30
CA GLN A 176 7.44 -3.47 -1.95
C GLN A 176 6.17 -3.92 -2.66
N LEU A 177 5.03 -3.80 -1.99
CA LEU A 177 3.72 -3.98 -2.61
C LEU A 177 3.16 -2.62 -3.08
N PRO A 178 2.30 -2.60 -4.12
CA PRO A 178 1.54 -1.42 -4.46
C PRO A 178 0.68 -0.97 -3.26
N ASN A 179 0.83 0.28 -2.85
CA ASN A 179 0.01 0.89 -1.82
C ASN A 179 -1.41 1.22 -2.35
N ASP A 180 -2.27 1.85 -1.55
CA ASP A 180 -3.67 2.12 -1.98
C ASP A 180 -3.77 3.15 -3.11
N ALA A 181 -2.72 3.95 -3.35
CA ALA A 181 -2.59 4.78 -4.55
C ALA A 181 -1.98 4.04 -5.75
N ARG A 182 -1.87 2.70 -5.68
CA ARG A 182 -1.24 1.82 -6.68
C ARG A 182 0.24 2.13 -6.95
N MET A 183 0.94 2.70 -5.96
CA MET A 183 2.36 3.00 -6.09
C MET A 183 3.20 1.99 -5.31
N THR A 184 4.21 1.40 -5.97
CA THR A 184 5.17 0.47 -5.36
C THR A 184 6.31 1.22 -4.67
N ARG A 185 5.94 2.02 -3.66
CA ARG A 185 6.80 2.91 -2.87
C ARG A 185 6.07 3.37 -1.62
N TYR A 186 6.80 3.98 -0.69
CA TYR A 186 6.21 4.80 0.36
C TYR A 186 5.54 6.04 -0.24
N LEU A 187 4.31 6.30 0.19
CA LEU A 187 3.56 7.53 -0.06
C LEU A 187 3.41 8.28 1.28
N GLY A 188 3.83 9.54 1.31
CA GLY A 188 3.79 10.34 2.53
C GLY A 188 2.38 10.69 3.00
N ALA A 189 2.30 11.31 4.17
CA ALA A 189 1.06 11.82 4.75
C ALA A 189 0.48 12.96 3.89
N ALA A 190 -0.83 12.90 3.63
CA ALA A 190 -1.59 13.95 2.95
C ALA A 190 -3.05 14.01 3.44
N PRO A 191 -3.28 14.15 4.77
CA PRO A 191 -4.62 14.20 5.31
C PRO A 191 -5.39 15.42 4.75
N PRO A 192 -6.69 15.30 4.45
CA PRO A 192 -7.49 16.41 3.94
C PRO A 192 -7.56 17.60 4.90
N ALA A 193 -7.71 18.81 4.36
CA ALA A 193 -7.91 20.01 5.17
C ALA A 193 -9.14 19.85 6.06
N GLY A 194 -8.97 20.10 7.36
CA GLY A 194 -10.05 20.02 8.35
C GLY A 194 -10.42 18.61 8.80
N SER A 195 -9.75 17.52 8.36
CA SER A 195 -10.05 16.17 8.86
C SER A 195 -9.55 15.91 10.28
N GLY A 196 -8.66 16.77 10.80
CA GLY A 196 -8.04 16.61 12.12
C GLY A 196 -6.69 15.91 12.04
N ARG A 197 -6.30 15.24 13.13
CA ARG A 197 -5.09 14.41 13.16
C ARG A 197 -5.41 13.02 12.60
N HIS A 198 -4.56 12.57 11.70
CA HIS A 198 -4.50 11.19 11.23
C HIS A 198 -3.28 10.50 11.87
N HIS A 199 -3.44 9.24 12.25
CA HIS A 199 -2.46 8.41 12.94
C HIS A 199 -1.89 7.37 11.96
N TYR A 200 -0.57 7.40 11.79
CA TYR A 200 0.15 6.57 10.85
C TYR A 200 0.80 5.42 11.61
N TYR A 201 0.16 4.26 11.59
CA TYR A 201 0.67 3.04 12.22
C TYR A 201 1.84 2.51 11.41
N ILE A 202 3.05 2.73 11.91
CA ILE A 202 4.28 2.15 11.35
C ILE A 202 4.57 0.86 12.11
N VAL A 203 4.52 -0.26 11.40
CA VAL A 203 4.58 -1.58 12.02
C VAL A 203 5.67 -2.43 11.42
N VAL A 204 6.44 -3.09 12.29
CA VAL A 204 7.34 -4.18 11.91
C VAL A 204 6.78 -5.49 12.47
N TYR A 205 6.66 -6.48 11.61
CA TYR A 205 6.21 -7.83 11.97
C TYR A 205 7.40 -8.77 11.92
N ALA A 206 7.58 -9.56 12.96
CA ALA A 206 8.53 -10.68 12.99
C ALA A 206 7.79 -11.97 12.62
N LEU A 207 8.23 -12.67 11.57
CA LEU A 207 7.49 -13.78 10.96
C LEU A 207 8.20 -15.13 11.10
N ASP A 208 7.43 -16.20 11.22
CA ASP A 208 7.92 -17.59 11.29
C ASP A 208 8.17 -18.24 9.91
N VAL A 209 7.92 -17.50 8.83
CA VAL A 209 8.17 -17.89 7.43
C VAL A 209 9.29 -17.06 6.83
N LYS A 210 10.06 -17.66 5.92
CA LYS A 210 11.14 -16.95 5.20
C LYS A 210 10.60 -16.06 4.07
N SER A 211 9.45 -16.43 3.50
CA SER A 211 8.81 -15.70 2.41
C SER A 211 7.30 -15.85 2.50
N VAL A 212 6.58 -14.78 2.19
CA VAL A 212 5.12 -14.78 2.04
C VAL A 212 4.65 -15.10 0.62
N LYS A 213 5.56 -15.21 -0.37
CA LYS A 213 5.19 -15.58 -1.75
C LYS A 213 4.48 -16.94 -1.86
N PRO A 214 4.93 -18.01 -1.17
CA PRO A 214 4.20 -19.29 -1.15
C PRO A 214 2.80 -19.20 -0.54
N LEU A 215 2.50 -18.12 0.18
CA LEU A 215 1.19 -17.82 0.77
C LEU A 215 0.29 -17.00 -0.18
N GLY A 216 0.72 -16.79 -1.44
CA GLY A 216 -0.03 -16.04 -2.45
C GLY A 216 0.15 -14.53 -2.40
N VAL A 217 1.15 -14.02 -1.68
CA VAL A 217 1.53 -12.61 -1.68
C VAL A 217 2.65 -12.41 -2.70
N ASP A 218 2.28 -12.17 -3.96
CA ASP A 218 3.23 -11.83 -5.03
C ASP A 218 3.53 -10.31 -5.05
N ASN A 219 4.22 -9.83 -6.09
CA ASN A 219 4.63 -8.42 -6.17
C ASN A 219 3.46 -7.45 -6.42
N ASP A 220 2.32 -7.93 -6.89
CA ASP A 220 1.16 -7.11 -7.25
C ASP A 220 0.01 -7.25 -6.23
N ALA A 221 0.21 -8.09 -5.21
CA ALA A 221 -0.68 -8.29 -4.08
C ALA A 221 -0.98 -6.97 -3.34
N THR A 222 -2.14 -6.91 -2.71
CA THR A 222 -2.52 -5.75 -1.89
C THR A 222 -1.92 -5.86 -0.48
N PRO A 223 -1.68 -4.73 0.21
CA PRO A 223 -1.31 -4.73 1.61
C PRO A 223 -2.34 -5.43 2.51
N ALA A 224 -3.63 -5.42 2.14
CA ALA A 224 -4.67 -6.18 2.84
C ALA A 224 -4.45 -7.71 2.71
N LEU A 225 -4.10 -8.21 1.52
CA LEU A 225 -3.77 -9.62 1.31
C LEU A 225 -2.50 -10.02 2.07
N LEU A 226 -1.49 -9.14 2.12
CA LEU A 226 -0.34 -9.30 3.01
C LEU A 226 -0.82 -9.43 4.46
N GLY A 227 -1.56 -8.46 4.97
CA GLY A 227 -2.06 -8.44 6.36
C GLY A 227 -2.85 -9.69 6.75
N ALA A 228 -3.69 -10.22 5.84
CA ALA A 228 -4.42 -11.47 6.04
C ALA A 228 -3.46 -12.64 6.28
N ASN A 229 -2.42 -12.78 5.45
CA ASN A 229 -1.41 -13.82 5.59
C ASN A 229 -0.49 -13.61 6.80
N LEU A 230 -0.17 -12.36 7.15
CA LEU A 230 0.63 -12.06 8.35
C LEU A 230 -0.06 -12.52 9.64
N SER A 231 -1.40 -12.53 9.69
CA SER A 231 -2.16 -12.80 10.92
C SER A 231 -1.82 -14.15 11.57
N SER A 232 -1.58 -15.20 10.78
CA SER A 232 -1.25 -16.55 11.26
C SER A 232 0.25 -16.82 11.41
N HIS A 233 1.10 -15.93 10.89
CA HIS A 233 2.56 -16.11 10.82
C HIS A 233 3.35 -15.11 11.68
N THR A 234 2.66 -14.16 12.31
CA THR A 234 3.31 -13.16 13.17
C THR A 234 3.70 -13.77 14.51
N LEU A 235 5.00 -13.82 14.79
CA LEU A 235 5.55 -14.20 16.09
C LEU A 235 5.54 -13.03 17.08
N ALA A 236 5.79 -11.81 16.60
CA ALA A 236 5.78 -10.59 17.40
C ALA A 236 5.55 -9.36 16.50
N ARG A 237 5.11 -8.24 17.11
CA ARG A 237 4.80 -6.99 16.39
C ARG A 237 5.31 -5.78 17.15
N ALA A 238 6.04 -4.91 16.48
CA ALA A 238 6.44 -3.62 17.03
C ALA A 238 5.74 -2.48 16.28
N VAL A 239 5.24 -1.50 17.01
CA VAL A 239 4.40 -0.41 16.48
C VAL A 239 4.90 0.91 17.02
N ILE A 240 5.00 1.92 16.16
CA ILE A 240 5.06 3.33 16.54
C ILE A 240 4.00 4.09 15.73
N VAL A 241 3.37 5.10 16.33
CA VAL A 241 2.20 5.79 15.79
C VAL A 241 2.42 7.31 15.83
N PRO A 242 3.23 7.86 14.91
CA PRO A 242 3.23 9.30 14.69
C PRO A 242 1.91 9.77 14.08
N TRP A 243 1.63 11.07 14.18
CA TRP A 243 0.44 11.68 13.60
C TRP A 243 0.78 12.77 12.56
N ALA A 244 -0.13 13.01 11.62
CA ALA A 244 -0.09 14.19 10.75
C ALA A 244 -1.46 14.84 10.66
N LYS A 245 -1.48 16.14 10.38
CA LYS A 245 -2.66 16.91 9.98
C LYS A 245 -2.32 17.67 8.69
N ALA A 246 -3.34 18.17 8.00
CA ALA A 246 -3.13 18.99 6.82
C ALA A 246 -2.21 20.16 7.16
N ARG A 247 -1.20 20.41 6.31
CA ARG A 247 -0.34 21.59 6.47
C ARG A 247 -1.15 22.83 6.09
N THR A 248 -0.96 23.89 6.85
CA THR A 248 -1.40 25.24 6.48
C THR A 248 -0.21 25.99 5.91
N ASP A 249 -0.43 26.98 5.05
CA ASP A 249 0.62 27.75 4.37
C ASP A 249 1.60 28.48 5.34
N SER A 250 1.28 28.50 6.63
CA SER A 250 2.02 29.12 7.73
C SER A 250 2.88 28.17 8.58
N GLU A 251 2.91 26.87 8.28
CA GLU A 251 3.73 25.85 8.98
C GLU A 251 4.92 25.41 8.13
#